data_AF-K1YM79-F1
#
_entry.id   AF-K1YM79-F1
#
_cell.length_a   1.000
_cell.length_b   1.000
_cell.length_c   1.000
_cell.angle_alpha   90.00
_cell.angle_beta   90.00
_cell.angle_gamma   90.00
#
_symmetry.space_group_name_H-M   'P 1'
#
loop_
_entity.id
_entity.type
_entity.pdbx_description
1 polymer ?
#
loop_
_entity_poly.entity_id
_entity_poly.type
_entity_poly.pdbx_seq_one_letter_code
_entity_poly.pdbx_strand_id
1 'polypeptide(L)'
;MLSQKIRNNATIGYFFLGWMFLLAKKNPDFQDPFIQNHAKNATKGHGFFLISYVIYSYFLSQFFFHNIPIVNLSIDRLIHFAFFVALTLFILYGIYNSQKGGSVAEVGDIFSFGNAYTSIWYENATETERMMFFLSYIPFLGMIIAKRYQNVITTTGARLSSIFAFLYLLYFVSSGFDSFAMILLFVYIFIIVFLWVQFFMGNTYISYSLLSRIPSMDACYVTLRSLPRYVGEIMGVIREKHEQVSFANCLKKTRERDSISHDSLANYFTADRIPFKPLWIFIPLVNLVFLPKILTDRKTKYIIAIGQGLVMTGIFVAISLMYGFSSSLLLFLLFPIFYAIARVTSDPFQKIPLVYELYALINTLSFWLLRNTRKIQEVKAQEKSVSFKV
;
A
#
# COMPACT_ATOMS: atom_id res chain seq x y z
N MET A 1 -32.53 8.14 11.70
CA MET A 1 -31.18 7.67 11.27
C MET A 1 -30.53 8.75 10.42
N LEU A 2 -29.29 9.14 10.71
CA LEU A 2 -28.52 10.10 9.88
C LEU A 2 -28.26 9.53 8.50
N SER A 3 -28.48 10.33 7.45
CA SER A 3 -28.21 9.90 6.06
C SER A 3 -26.71 9.68 5.83
N GLN A 4 -26.36 8.77 4.91
CA GLN A 4 -24.96 8.53 4.57
C GLN A 4 -24.28 9.79 3.99
N LYS A 5 -25.05 10.66 3.31
CA LYS A 5 -24.58 11.96 2.81
C LYS A 5 -24.08 12.84 3.95
N ILE A 6 -24.87 12.97 5.02
CA ILE A 6 -24.52 13.78 6.20
C ILE A 6 -23.26 13.22 6.90
N ARG A 7 -23.16 11.89 7.05
CA ARG A 7 -22.00 11.22 7.65
C ARG A 7 -20.72 11.42 6.84
N ASN A 8 -20.81 11.31 5.51
CA ASN A 8 -19.68 11.51 4.61
C ASN A 8 -19.19 12.96 4.65
N ASN A 9 -20.10 13.94 4.61
CA ASN A 9 -19.73 15.35 4.71
C ASN A 9 -19.09 15.67 6.07
N ALA A 10 -19.62 15.15 7.18
CA ALA A 10 -18.99 15.30 8.50
C ALA A 10 -17.56 14.72 8.55
N THR A 11 -17.32 13.62 7.83
CA THR A 11 -16.01 12.97 7.73
C THR A 11 -14.99 13.82 6.96
N ILE A 12 -15.42 14.44 5.85
CA ILE A 12 -14.56 15.27 5.00
C ILE A 12 -13.98 16.46 5.80
N GLY A 13 -14.72 16.99 6.78
CA GLY A 13 -14.25 18.08 7.65
C GLY A 13 -12.93 17.80 8.38
N TYR A 14 -12.62 16.53 8.69
CA TYR A 14 -11.39 16.14 9.39
C TYR A 14 -10.15 16.07 8.49
N PHE A 15 -10.28 16.16 7.16
CA PHE A 15 -9.15 16.25 6.24
C PHE A 15 -8.71 17.71 6.00
N PHE A 16 -8.54 18.49 7.08
CA PHE A 16 -8.19 19.92 7.04
C PHE A 16 -9.20 20.85 6.32
N LEU A 17 -10.40 20.37 6.02
CA LEU A 17 -11.45 21.14 5.32
C LEU A 17 -12.53 21.69 6.24
N GLY A 18 -12.47 21.40 7.55
CA GLY A 18 -13.49 21.82 8.53
C GLY A 18 -13.75 23.33 8.52
N TRP A 19 -12.71 24.16 8.45
CA TRP A 19 -12.87 25.62 8.44
C TRP A 19 -13.58 26.12 7.19
N MET A 20 -13.34 25.48 6.03
CA MET A 20 -14.05 25.81 4.79
C MET A 20 -15.54 25.52 4.91
N PHE A 21 -15.92 24.45 5.60
CA PHE A 21 -17.33 24.08 5.79
C PHE A 21 -18.06 25.07 6.72
N LEU A 22 -17.33 25.68 7.67
CA LEU A 22 -17.86 26.75 8.52
C LEU A 22 -18.02 28.08 7.77
N LEU A 23 -17.17 28.35 6.79
CA LEU A 23 -17.23 29.54 5.95
C LEU A 23 -18.28 29.42 4.82
N ALA A 24 -18.56 28.20 4.36
CA ALA A 24 -19.53 27.89 3.30
C ALA A 24 -21.00 27.98 3.77
N LYS A 25 -21.37 29.07 4.46
CA LYS A 25 -22.70 29.32 5.07
C LYS A 25 -23.88 29.24 4.09
N LYS A 26 -23.63 29.41 2.80
CA LYS A 26 -24.66 29.38 1.75
C LYS A 26 -24.90 27.99 1.15
N ASN A 27 -24.08 26.99 1.47
CA ASN A 27 -24.22 25.65 0.91
C ASN A 27 -25.11 24.77 1.81
N PRO A 28 -26.31 24.35 1.36
CA PRO A 28 -27.25 23.57 2.15
C PRO A 28 -26.70 22.19 2.56
N ASP A 29 -25.78 21.61 1.78
CA ASP A 29 -25.19 20.29 2.05
C ASP A 29 -24.22 20.28 3.23
N PHE A 30 -23.80 21.46 3.71
CA PHE A 30 -22.94 21.62 4.87
C PHE A 30 -23.65 22.25 6.07
N GLN A 31 -24.88 22.73 5.92
CA GLN A 31 -25.61 23.40 7.02
C GLN A 31 -26.21 22.43 8.04
N ASP A 32 -26.17 21.12 7.78
CA ASP A 32 -26.67 20.15 8.75
C ASP A 32 -25.94 20.29 10.11
N PRO A 33 -26.68 20.37 11.24
CA PRO A 33 -26.08 20.57 12.57
C PRO A 33 -25.00 19.54 12.93
N PHE A 34 -25.15 18.30 12.47
CA PHE A 34 -24.17 17.24 12.68
C PHE A 34 -22.86 17.55 11.95
N ILE A 35 -22.94 17.97 10.68
CA ILE A 35 -21.77 18.35 9.87
C ILE A 35 -21.09 19.57 10.48
N GLN A 36 -21.85 20.59 10.86
CA GLN A 36 -21.33 21.82 11.46
C GLN A 36 -20.60 21.55 12.78
N ASN A 37 -21.11 20.64 13.62
CA ASN A 37 -20.45 20.28 14.87
C ASN A 37 -19.10 19.56 14.63
N HIS A 38 -19.06 18.60 13.71
CA HIS A 38 -17.82 17.93 13.33
C HIS A 38 -16.82 18.87 12.66
N ALA A 39 -17.28 19.79 11.80
CA ALA A 39 -16.44 20.81 11.17
C ALA A 39 -15.83 21.79 12.19
N LYS A 40 -16.60 22.21 13.21
CA LYS A 40 -16.08 23.01 14.35
C LYS A 40 -15.00 22.26 15.11
N ASN A 41 -15.24 20.99 15.43
CA ASN A 41 -14.29 20.17 16.18
C ASN A 41 -13.01 19.92 15.39
N ALA A 42 -13.12 19.58 14.11
CA ALA A 42 -11.98 19.43 13.21
C ALA A 42 -11.17 20.74 13.14
N THR A 43 -11.83 21.89 12.95
CA THR A 43 -11.17 23.20 12.90
C THR A 43 -10.42 23.52 14.20
N LYS A 44 -11.05 23.27 15.35
CA LYS A 44 -10.41 23.45 16.67
C LYS A 44 -9.21 22.53 16.85
N GLY A 45 -9.34 21.25 16.50
CA GLY A 45 -8.25 20.28 16.63
C GLY A 45 -7.05 20.60 15.74
N HIS A 46 -7.28 20.92 14.46
CA HIS A 46 -6.23 21.37 13.56
C HIS A 46 -5.59 22.68 14.02
N GLY A 47 -6.40 23.64 14.48
CA GLY A 47 -5.91 24.92 15.01
C GLY A 47 -5.06 24.74 16.26
N PHE A 48 -5.51 23.92 17.22
CA PHE A 48 -4.76 23.59 18.42
C PHE A 48 -3.44 22.90 18.07
N PHE A 49 -3.45 21.91 17.17
CA PHE A 49 -2.24 21.27 16.67
C PHE A 49 -1.30 22.30 16.04
N LEU A 50 -1.79 23.15 15.14
CA LEU A 50 -0.95 24.14 14.46
C LEU A 50 -0.31 25.11 15.46
N ILE A 51 -1.09 25.65 16.39
CA ILE A 51 -0.59 26.60 17.41
C ILE A 51 0.43 25.91 18.32
N SER A 52 0.08 24.75 18.88
CA SER A 52 0.98 24.02 19.79
C SER A 52 2.26 23.54 19.09
N TYR A 53 2.14 23.08 17.84
CA TYR A 53 3.28 22.69 17.01
C TYR A 53 4.18 23.89 16.70
N VAL A 54 3.63 25.06 16.33
CA VAL A 54 4.42 26.27 16.07
C VAL A 54 5.11 26.77 17.35
N ILE A 55 4.37 26.85 18.46
CA ILE A 55 4.94 27.23 19.77
C ILE A 55 6.09 26.30 20.13
N TYR A 56 5.87 24.99 19.99
CA TYR A 56 6.90 24.02 20.27
C TYR A 56 8.11 24.18 19.33
N SER A 57 7.89 24.16 18.02
CA SER A 57 8.93 24.13 17.01
C SER A 57 9.83 25.37 17.02
N TYR A 58 9.26 26.55 17.28
CA TYR A 58 10.00 27.81 17.20
C TYR A 58 10.54 28.32 18.54
N PHE A 59 9.87 27.97 19.65
CA PHE A 59 10.25 28.52 20.96
C PHE A 59 10.81 27.47 21.89
N LEU A 60 10.34 26.21 21.82
CA LEU A 60 10.68 25.17 22.80
C LEU A 60 11.67 24.13 22.29
N SER A 61 11.70 23.83 20.99
CA SER A 61 12.51 22.79 20.35
C SER A 61 14.00 22.89 20.72
N GLN A 62 14.54 24.10 20.76
CA GLN A 62 15.92 24.40 21.16
C GLN A 62 16.30 23.86 22.54
N PHE A 63 15.36 23.78 23.48
CA PHE A 63 15.59 23.25 24.83
C PHE A 63 15.55 21.71 24.88
N PHE A 64 14.99 21.07 23.86
CA PHE A 64 14.86 19.61 23.75
C PHE A 64 15.77 19.00 22.68
N PHE A 65 16.68 19.80 22.13
CA PHE A 65 17.72 19.35 21.21
C PHE A 65 18.85 18.65 21.99
N HIS A 66 18.51 17.56 22.68
CA HIS A 66 19.46 16.71 23.38
C HIS A 66 19.39 15.32 22.78
N ASN A 67 20.52 14.81 22.33
CA ASN A 67 20.61 13.46 21.79
C ASN A 67 20.66 12.47 22.95
N ILE A 68 19.78 11.48 22.93
CA ILE A 68 19.88 10.34 23.84
C ILE A 68 21.10 9.52 23.38
N PRO A 69 22.18 9.41 24.17
CA PRO A 69 23.49 8.92 23.70
C PRO A 69 23.45 7.50 23.12
N ILE A 70 22.50 6.69 23.57
CA ILE A 70 22.35 5.29 23.19
C ILE A 70 21.62 5.13 21.85
N VAL A 71 20.68 6.04 21.56
CA VAL A 71 19.73 5.92 20.42
C VAL A 71 20.06 6.91 19.30
N ASN A 72 20.95 7.88 19.53
CA ASN A 72 21.28 8.96 18.59
C ASN A 72 20.04 9.68 18.04
N LEU A 73 18.96 9.69 18.83
CA LEU A 73 17.71 10.33 18.53
C LEU A 73 17.56 11.52 19.48
N SER A 74 17.28 12.70 18.92
CA SER A 74 16.99 13.86 19.75
C SER A 74 15.61 13.72 20.37
N ILE A 75 15.47 14.16 21.62
CA ILE A 75 14.17 14.25 22.30
C ILE A 75 13.20 15.12 21.48
N ASP A 76 13.71 16.18 20.86
CA ASP A 76 13.00 17.01 19.89
C ASP A 76 12.32 16.22 18.76
N ARG A 77 13.03 15.28 18.11
CA ARG A 77 12.45 14.44 17.06
C ARG A 77 11.35 13.52 17.57
N LEU A 78 11.48 12.99 18.80
CA LEU A 78 10.42 12.19 19.42
C LEU A 78 9.16 13.01 19.67
N ILE A 79 9.32 14.25 20.14
CA ILE A 79 8.20 15.13 20.41
C ILE A 79 7.50 15.53 19.11
N HIS A 80 8.26 15.87 18.06
CA HIS A 80 7.70 16.09 16.72
C HIS A 80 6.91 14.87 16.21
N PHE A 81 7.49 13.67 16.33
CA PHE A 81 6.79 12.45 15.95
C PHE A 81 5.49 12.25 16.75
N ALA A 82 5.52 12.47 18.07
CA ALA A 82 4.35 12.37 18.94
C ALA A 82 3.24 13.37 18.55
N PHE A 83 3.61 14.61 18.17
CA PHE A 83 2.65 15.60 17.65
C PHE A 83 1.89 15.06 16.43
N PHE A 84 2.59 14.52 15.43
CA PHE A 84 1.96 13.99 14.22
C PHE A 84 1.17 12.71 14.47
N VAL A 85 1.63 11.84 15.38
CA VAL A 85 0.86 10.66 15.81
C VAL A 85 -0.44 11.10 16.49
N ALA A 86 -0.38 12.04 17.42
CA ALA A 86 -1.55 12.57 18.12
C ALA A 86 -2.57 13.20 17.15
N LEU A 87 -2.09 13.98 16.17
CA LEU A 87 -2.94 14.53 15.12
C LEU A 87 -3.59 13.43 14.27
N THR A 88 -2.81 12.43 13.88
CA THR A 88 -3.31 11.31 13.07
C THR A 88 -4.40 10.54 13.82
N LEU A 89 -4.18 10.24 15.11
CA LEU A 89 -5.16 9.58 15.96
C LEU A 89 -6.42 10.44 16.13
N PHE A 90 -6.29 11.75 16.31
CA PHE A 90 -7.41 12.68 16.36
C PHE A 90 -8.26 12.66 15.08
N ILE A 91 -7.62 12.70 13.90
CA ILE A 91 -8.29 12.63 12.60
C ILE A 91 -9.04 11.29 12.45
N LEU A 92 -8.36 10.18 12.71
CA LEU A 92 -8.95 8.83 12.61
C LEU A 92 -10.15 8.66 13.54
N TYR A 93 -10.05 9.17 14.77
CA TYR A 93 -11.13 9.14 15.75
C TYR A 93 -12.32 10.01 15.31
N GLY A 94 -12.05 11.22 14.78
CA GLY A 94 -13.07 12.09 14.22
C GLY A 94 -13.86 11.45 13.08
N ILE A 95 -13.14 10.80 12.15
CA ILE A 95 -13.70 10.01 11.03
C ILE A 95 -14.56 8.85 11.54
N TYR A 96 -14.09 8.13 12.56
CA TYR A 96 -14.85 7.01 13.13
C TYR A 96 -16.18 7.49 13.73
N ASN A 97 -16.15 8.56 14.54
CA ASN A 97 -17.35 9.11 15.16
C ASN A 97 -18.36 9.67 14.15
N SER A 98 -17.88 10.37 13.11
CA SER A 98 -18.75 10.89 12.05
C SER A 98 -19.47 9.78 11.28
N GLN A 99 -18.82 8.62 11.09
CA GLN A 99 -19.41 7.45 10.42
C GLN A 99 -20.40 6.67 11.31
N LYS A 100 -20.14 6.59 12.62
CA LYS A 100 -21.03 5.91 13.58
C LYS A 100 -22.30 6.73 13.89
N GLY A 101 -22.28 8.03 13.61
CA GLY A 101 -23.41 8.94 13.88
C GLY A 101 -23.56 9.28 15.36
N GLY A 102 -22.52 9.06 16.17
CA GLY A 102 -22.51 9.38 17.60
C GLY A 102 -22.12 10.84 17.85
N SER A 103 -22.64 11.42 18.93
CA SER A 103 -21.97 12.55 19.57
C SER A 103 -20.64 12.06 20.16
N VAL A 104 -19.65 12.94 20.21
CA VAL A 104 -18.29 12.63 20.68
C VAL A 104 -18.35 12.14 22.13
N ALA A 105 -18.28 10.82 22.35
CA ALA A 105 -18.19 10.19 23.67
C ALA A 105 -16.71 9.90 23.99
N GLU A 106 -16.34 10.07 25.25
CA GLU A 106 -14.99 10.09 25.81
C GLU A 106 -13.99 9.09 25.20
N VAL A 107 -12.74 9.58 25.07
CA VAL A 107 -11.56 8.95 24.44
C VAL A 107 -11.22 7.54 24.95
N GLY A 108 -11.87 7.06 26.02
CA GLY A 108 -11.64 5.76 26.65
C GLY A 108 -12.02 4.52 25.82
N ASP A 109 -12.92 4.64 24.86
CA ASP A 109 -13.45 3.47 24.14
C ASP A 109 -12.54 2.95 23.00
N ILE A 110 -11.53 3.72 22.59
CA ILE A 110 -10.62 3.40 21.47
C ILE A 110 -9.64 2.26 21.85
N PHE A 111 -9.35 2.11 23.14
CA PHE A 111 -8.41 1.10 23.65
C PHE A 111 -9.09 -0.17 24.16
N SER A 112 -10.39 -0.35 23.91
CA SER A 112 -11.04 -1.64 24.08
C SER A 112 -10.61 -2.61 22.96
N PHE A 113 -9.32 -2.94 22.92
CA PHE A 113 -8.79 -4.07 22.17
C PHE A 113 -9.36 -5.35 22.79
N GLY A 114 -10.59 -5.69 22.42
CA GLY A 114 -11.16 -6.98 22.74
C GLY A 114 -10.20 -8.08 22.32
N ASN A 115 -9.88 -8.96 23.27
CA ASN A 115 -8.96 -10.09 23.18
C ASN A 115 -9.44 -11.18 22.19
N ALA A 116 -9.70 -10.82 20.93
CA ALA A 116 -10.00 -11.77 19.87
C ALA A 116 -8.69 -12.24 19.26
N TYR A 117 -8.03 -13.19 19.92
CA TYR A 117 -7.01 -14.03 19.29
C TYR A 117 -7.69 -15.26 18.70
N THR A 118 -7.19 -15.73 17.56
CA THR A 118 -7.57 -17.02 16.99
C THR A 118 -6.37 -17.95 17.07
N SER A 119 -6.48 -18.99 17.88
CA SER A 119 -5.51 -20.10 17.90
C SER A 119 -5.79 -21.01 16.71
N ILE A 120 -4.81 -21.14 15.81
CA ILE A 120 -4.85 -22.07 14.70
C ILE A 120 -4.05 -23.31 15.11
N TRP A 121 -4.71 -24.46 15.11
CA TRP A 121 -4.10 -25.76 15.42
C TRP A 121 -3.60 -26.41 14.13
N TYR A 122 -2.40 -26.96 14.13
CA TYR A 122 -1.78 -27.63 12.98
C TYR A 122 -1.02 -28.90 13.40
N GLU A 123 -1.60 -29.66 14.33
CA GLU A 123 -0.99 -30.83 14.98
C GLU A 123 -0.35 -31.85 14.02
N ASN A 124 -0.93 -32.05 12.83
CA ASN A 124 -0.43 -32.97 11.81
C ASN A 124 0.47 -32.33 10.74
N ALA A 125 0.95 -31.09 10.93
CA ALA A 125 1.83 -30.45 9.97
C ALA A 125 3.19 -31.15 9.88
N THR A 126 3.55 -31.55 8.66
CA THR A 126 4.86 -32.10 8.32
C THR A 126 5.97 -31.09 8.62
N GLU A 127 7.21 -31.55 8.80
CA GLU A 127 8.37 -30.65 8.96
C GLU A 127 8.51 -29.67 7.81
N THR A 128 8.19 -30.10 6.58
CA THR A 128 8.15 -29.25 5.40
C THR A 128 7.14 -28.11 5.57
N GLU A 129 5.92 -28.41 6.03
CA GLU A 129 4.90 -27.38 6.28
C GLU A 129 5.31 -26.41 7.39
N ARG A 130 5.88 -26.92 8.49
CA ARG A 130 6.42 -26.10 9.59
C ARG A 130 7.54 -25.18 9.09
N MET A 131 8.41 -25.67 8.22
CA MET A 131 9.43 -24.87 7.55
C MET A 131 8.81 -23.79 6.65
N MET A 132 7.76 -24.11 5.89
CA MET A 132 7.05 -23.10 5.09
C MET A 132 6.38 -22.04 5.97
N PHE A 133 5.82 -22.42 7.12
CA PHE A 133 5.27 -21.46 8.08
C PHE A 133 6.35 -20.51 8.56
N PHE A 134 7.50 -21.04 9.00
CA PHE A 134 8.65 -20.23 9.43
C PHE A 134 9.17 -19.30 8.33
N LEU A 135 9.44 -19.83 7.13
CA LEU A 135 9.97 -19.04 6.01
C LEU A 135 9.03 -17.93 5.56
N SER A 136 7.73 -18.03 5.85
CA SER A 136 6.77 -16.96 5.59
C SER A 136 7.06 -15.67 6.37
N TYR A 137 7.71 -15.79 7.53
CA TYR A 137 8.14 -14.65 8.36
C TYR A 137 9.52 -14.13 7.99
N ILE A 138 10.22 -14.73 7.03
CA ILE A 138 11.48 -14.17 6.54
C ILE A 138 11.17 -13.15 5.43
N PRO A 139 11.65 -11.90 5.51
CA PRO A 139 11.39 -10.91 4.47
C PRO A 139 11.75 -11.39 3.07
N PHE A 140 10.98 -10.95 2.07
CA PHE A 140 11.10 -11.32 0.65
C PHE A 140 10.82 -12.79 0.33
N LEU A 141 11.41 -13.74 1.08
CA LEU A 141 11.09 -15.17 0.97
C LEU A 141 9.62 -15.43 1.28
N GLY A 142 9.07 -14.74 2.30
CA GLY A 142 7.68 -14.91 2.68
C GLY A 142 6.69 -14.59 1.56
N MET A 143 7.02 -13.63 0.68
CA MET A 143 6.18 -13.33 -0.50
C MET A 143 6.10 -14.52 -1.47
N ILE A 144 7.21 -15.23 -1.65
CA ILE A 144 7.28 -16.42 -2.51
C ILE A 144 6.52 -17.58 -1.84
N ILE A 145 6.77 -17.82 -0.56
CA ILE A 145 6.17 -18.93 0.18
C ILE A 145 4.66 -18.77 0.29
N ALA A 146 4.17 -17.58 0.66
CA ALA A 146 2.73 -17.34 0.79
C ALA A 146 1.97 -17.50 -0.53
N LYS A 147 2.61 -17.31 -1.69
CA LYS A 147 1.97 -17.54 -2.98
C LYS A 147 1.96 -19.03 -3.37
N ARG A 148 3.00 -19.80 -3.02
CA ARG A 148 3.09 -21.24 -3.32
C ARG A 148 2.30 -22.11 -2.33
N TYR A 149 2.27 -21.71 -1.06
CA TYR A 149 1.61 -22.42 0.04
C TYR A 149 0.60 -21.49 0.70
N GLN A 150 -0.58 -21.35 0.09
CA GLN A 150 -1.60 -20.41 0.57
C GLN A 150 -2.34 -20.97 1.78
N ASN A 151 -2.08 -20.41 2.96
CA ASN A 151 -2.88 -20.62 4.15
C ASN A 151 -2.86 -19.36 5.04
N VAL A 152 -3.63 -19.35 6.12
CA VAL A 152 -3.75 -18.18 7.01
C VAL A 152 -2.40 -17.83 7.66
N ILE A 153 -1.60 -18.83 8.05
CA ILE A 153 -0.29 -18.63 8.70
C ILE A 153 0.70 -18.00 7.72
N THR A 154 0.91 -18.60 6.55
CA THR A 154 1.88 -18.14 5.56
C THR A 154 1.52 -16.79 4.99
N THR A 155 0.24 -16.53 4.73
CA THR A 155 -0.21 -15.23 4.22
C THR A 155 -0.10 -14.14 5.27
N THR A 156 -0.31 -14.44 6.54
CA THR A 156 -0.13 -13.50 7.66
C THR A 156 1.35 -13.22 7.88
N GLY A 157 2.19 -14.25 7.93
CA GLY A 157 3.64 -14.13 8.06
C GLY A 157 4.26 -13.28 6.95
N ALA A 158 3.86 -13.51 5.70
CA ALA A 158 4.36 -12.74 4.56
C ALA A 158 3.96 -11.25 4.63
N ARG A 159 2.76 -10.93 5.13
CA ARG A 159 2.33 -9.53 5.32
C ARG A 159 3.16 -8.86 6.40
N LEU A 160 3.34 -9.53 7.54
CA LEU A 160 4.13 -9.02 8.67
C LEU A 160 5.59 -8.81 8.29
N SER A 161 6.22 -9.79 7.66
CA SER A 161 7.62 -9.70 7.24
C SER A 161 7.84 -8.66 6.16
N SER A 162 6.86 -8.46 5.26
CA SER A 162 6.89 -7.37 4.26
C SER A 162 6.78 -5.99 4.90
N ILE A 163 5.90 -5.82 5.90
CA ILE A 163 5.78 -4.56 6.65
C ILE A 163 7.08 -4.28 7.40
N PHE A 164 7.60 -5.28 8.11
CA PHE A 164 8.86 -5.16 8.82
C PHE A 164 9.99 -4.73 7.88
N ALA A 165 10.18 -5.44 6.76
CA ALA A 165 11.23 -5.06 5.80
C ALA A 165 11.02 -3.70 5.18
N PHE A 166 9.78 -3.25 4.99
CA PHE A 166 9.52 -1.93 4.44
C PHE A 166 9.93 -0.85 5.44
N LEU A 167 9.52 -0.98 6.70
CA LEU A 167 9.89 -0.07 7.77
C LEU A 167 11.39 -0.09 8.04
N TYR A 168 12.00 -1.29 8.06
CA TYR A 168 13.42 -1.45 8.24
C TYR A 168 14.22 -0.81 7.10
N LEU A 169 13.85 -1.03 5.83
CA LEU A 169 14.53 -0.41 4.70
C LEU A 169 14.32 1.11 4.65
N LEU A 170 13.12 1.60 4.97
CA LEU A 170 12.86 3.04 5.09
C LEU A 170 13.78 3.69 6.13
N TYR A 171 13.92 3.02 7.28
CA TYR A 171 14.79 3.48 8.34
C TYR A 171 16.27 3.40 7.91
N PHE A 172 16.70 2.25 7.41
CA PHE A 172 18.07 1.99 6.98
C PHE A 172 18.54 2.95 5.89
N VAL A 173 17.69 3.28 4.91
CA VAL A 173 18.02 4.22 3.85
C VAL A 173 18.15 5.65 4.38
N SER A 174 17.36 6.03 5.39
CA SER A 174 17.39 7.39 5.94
C SER A 174 18.53 7.63 6.93
N SER A 175 18.87 6.62 7.74
CA SER A 175 19.77 6.80 8.90
C SER A 175 20.93 5.81 8.95
N GLY A 176 21.01 4.85 8.00
CA GLY A 176 22.06 3.83 7.96
C GLY A 176 21.91 2.76 9.06
N PHE A 177 23.03 2.10 9.41
CA PHE A 177 23.12 1.16 10.53
C PHE A 177 23.36 1.92 11.85
N ASP A 178 22.37 2.66 12.32
CA ASP A 178 22.42 3.25 13.66
C ASP A 178 21.88 2.28 14.74
N SER A 179 21.95 2.73 16.00
CA SER A 179 21.50 1.96 17.15
C SER A 179 20.03 1.51 17.04
N PHE A 180 19.15 2.33 16.48
CA PHE A 180 17.73 1.98 16.37
C PHE A 180 17.49 0.96 15.26
N ALA A 181 18.17 1.07 14.12
CA ALA A 181 18.15 0.03 13.08
C ALA A 181 18.61 -1.32 13.66
N MET A 182 19.68 -1.31 14.46
CA MET A 182 20.22 -2.50 15.10
C MET A 182 19.27 -3.08 16.15
N ILE A 183 18.67 -2.24 16.99
CA ILE A 183 17.64 -2.67 17.96
C ILE A 183 16.44 -3.27 17.25
N LEU A 184 15.93 -2.62 16.20
CA LEU A 184 14.79 -3.10 15.42
C LEU A 184 15.08 -4.46 14.77
N LEU A 185 16.27 -4.62 14.19
CA LEU A 185 16.73 -5.90 13.63
C LEU A 185 16.86 -6.98 14.70
N PHE A 186 17.43 -6.64 15.86
CA PHE A 186 17.62 -7.57 16.96
C PHE A 186 16.29 -8.04 17.57
N VAL A 187 15.35 -7.13 17.80
CA VAL A 187 13.98 -7.46 18.23
C VAL A 187 13.32 -8.39 17.21
N TYR A 188 13.50 -8.13 15.91
CA TYR A 188 12.96 -9.00 14.88
C TYR A 188 13.58 -10.39 14.90
N ILE A 189 14.91 -10.50 15.05
CA ILE A 189 15.59 -11.79 15.17
C ILE A 189 15.03 -12.57 16.36
N PHE A 190 14.82 -11.93 17.52
CA PHE A 190 14.18 -12.59 18.66
C PHE A 190 12.78 -13.09 18.35
N ILE A 191 11.95 -12.29 17.68
CA ILE A 191 10.62 -12.71 17.25
C ILE A 191 10.70 -13.91 16.31
N ILE A 192 11.64 -13.91 15.36
CA ILE A 192 11.86 -15.02 14.42
C ILE A 192 12.30 -16.29 15.14
N VAL A 193 13.22 -16.19 16.09
CA VAL A 193 13.66 -17.35 16.91
C VAL A 193 12.50 -17.88 17.75
N PHE A 194 11.72 -16.98 18.37
CA PHE A 194 10.51 -17.38 19.11
C PHE A 194 9.50 -18.11 18.22
N LEU A 195 9.22 -17.58 17.02
CA LEU A 195 8.32 -18.21 16.06
C LEU A 195 8.85 -19.56 15.57
N TRP A 196 10.16 -19.69 15.38
CA TRP A 196 10.79 -20.96 15.04
C TRP A 196 10.52 -22.01 16.12
N VAL A 197 10.79 -21.68 17.40
CA VAL A 197 10.47 -22.57 18.53
C VAL A 197 8.98 -22.94 18.54
N GLN A 198 8.10 -21.96 18.34
CA GLN A 198 6.66 -22.20 18.31
C GLN A 198 6.21 -23.11 17.17
N PHE A 199 6.73 -22.96 15.94
CA PHE A 199 6.34 -23.80 14.82
C PHE A 199 6.91 -25.23 14.89
N PHE A 200 8.09 -25.40 15.47
CA PHE A 200 8.76 -26.70 15.53
C PHE A 200 8.46 -27.48 16.81
N MET A 201 8.32 -26.82 17.95
CA MET A 201 8.02 -27.46 19.24
C MET A 201 6.54 -27.36 19.63
N GLY A 202 5.84 -26.33 19.15
CA GLY A 202 4.40 -26.15 19.34
C GLY A 202 3.57 -26.76 18.21
N ASN A 203 2.29 -26.97 18.49
CA ASN A 203 1.27 -27.39 17.51
C ASN A 203 0.20 -26.32 17.29
N THR A 204 0.41 -25.12 17.86
CA THR A 204 -0.52 -24.00 17.84
C THR A 204 0.15 -22.73 17.37
N TYR A 205 -0.60 -21.92 16.65
CA TYR A 205 -0.19 -20.59 16.21
C TYR A 205 -1.25 -19.60 16.65
N ILE A 206 -0.85 -18.64 17.47
CA ILE A 206 -1.75 -17.58 17.93
C ILE A 206 -1.70 -16.46 16.90
N SER A 207 -2.76 -16.32 16.13
CA SER A 207 -2.95 -15.15 15.27
C SER A 207 -3.82 -14.14 16.02
N TYR A 208 -3.33 -12.92 16.19
CA TYR A 208 -4.20 -11.83 16.61
C TYR A 208 -5.14 -11.45 15.45
N SER A 209 -6.42 -11.23 15.74
CA SER A 209 -7.41 -10.82 14.72
C SER A 209 -7.06 -9.49 14.03
N LEU A 210 -6.23 -8.65 14.64
CA LEU A 210 -5.69 -7.45 14.00
C LEU A 210 -4.79 -7.78 12.81
N LEU A 211 -4.01 -8.86 12.90
CA LEU A 211 -3.04 -9.26 11.88
C LEU A 211 -3.74 -9.76 10.61
N SER A 212 -4.89 -10.44 10.75
CA SER A 212 -5.67 -10.90 9.60
C SER A 212 -6.33 -9.76 8.83
N ARG A 213 -6.51 -8.59 9.46
CA ARG A 213 -7.05 -7.36 8.85
C ARG A 213 -6.03 -6.57 8.03
N ILE A 214 -4.74 -6.89 8.14
CA ILE A 214 -3.69 -6.24 7.35
C ILE A 214 -3.98 -6.52 5.86
N PRO A 215 -4.18 -5.49 5.02
CA PRO A 215 -4.51 -5.67 3.62
C PRO A 215 -3.37 -6.40 2.86
N SER A 216 -3.73 -7.21 1.88
CA SER A 216 -2.76 -7.80 0.98
C SER A 216 -2.16 -6.73 0.06
N MET A 217 -0.98 -6.99 -0.49
CA MET A 217 -0.36 -6.09 -1.49
C MET A 217 -1.25 -5.84 -2.71
N ASP A 218 -2.01 -6.84 -3.18
CA ASP A 218 -3.01 -6.67 -4.24
C ASP A 218 -4.14 -5.71 -3.80
N ALA A 219 -4.61 -5.84 -2.55
CA ALA A 219 -5.62 -4.92 -2.01
C ALA A 219 -5.07 -3.49 -1.87
N CYS A 220 -3.82 -3.34 -1.40
CA CYS A 220 -3.13 -2.05 -1.33
C CYS A 220 -3.01 -1.42 -2.72
N TYR A 221 -2.66 -2.21 -3.74
CA TYR A 221 -2.55 -1.75 -5.13
C TYR A 221 -3.89 -1.24 -5.69
N VAL A 222 -4.96 -2.03 -5.56
CA VAL A 222 -6.29 -1.63 -6.01
C VAL A 222 -6.74 -0.36 -5.29
N THR A 223 -6.46 -0.25 -3.99
CA THR A 223 -6.74 0.94 -3.18
C THR A 223 -6.00 2.15 -3.73
N LEU A 224 -4.68 2.04 -3.91
CA LEU A 224 -3.84 3.11 -4.44
C LEU A 224 -4.34 3.59 -5.82
N ARG A 225 -4.70 2.65 -6.70
CA ARG A 225 -5.15 2.96 -8.06
C ARG A 225 -6.55 3.57 -8.11
N SER A 226 -7.39 3.27 -7.12
CA SER A 226 -8.71 3.89 -6.99
C SER A 226 -8.65 5.32 -6.43
N LEU A 227 -7.56 5.72 -5.75
CA LEU A 227 -7.44 7.05 -5.14
C LEU A 227 -7.54 8.21 -6.15
N PRO A 228 -6.79 8.26 -7.27
CA PRO A 228 -6.89 9.38 -8.20
C PRO A 228 -8.30 9.56 -8.77
N ARG A 229 -8.97 8.45 -9.07
CA ARG A 229 -10.36 8.47 -9.55
C ARG A 229 -11.31 8.97 -8.46
N TYR A 230 -11.15 8.48 -7.25
CA TYR A 230 -11.96 8.91 -6.11
C TYR A 230 -11.79 10.40 -5.82
N VAL A 231 -10.55 10.91 -5.85
CA VAL A 231 -10.25 12.35 -5.73
C VAL A 231 -10.90 13.14 -6.87
N GLY A 232 -10.84 12.63 -8.11
CA GLY A 232 -11.53 13.24 -9.26
C GLY A 232 -13.06 13.29 -9.10
N GLU A 233 -13.66 12.21 -8.58
CA GLU A 233 -15.09 12.14 -8.29
C GLU A 233 -15.47 13.11 -7.14
N ILE A 234 -14.64 13.24 -6.09
CA ILE A 234 -14.81 14.26 -5.03
C ILE A 234 -14.77 15.67 -5.60
N MET A 235 -13.80 15.97 -6.49
CA MET A 235 -13.76 17.26 -7.18
C MET A 235 -15.00 17.50 -8.03
N GLY A 236 -15.61 16.44 -8.56
CA GLY A 236 -16.90 16.50 -9.24
C GLY A 236 -18.05 16.88 -8.30
N VAL A 237 -18.06 16.40 -7.05
CA VAL A 237 -19.04 16.83 -6.03
C VAL A 237 -18.85 18.30 -5.68
N ILE A 238 -17.60 18.74 -5.47
CA ILE A 238 -17.29 20.15 -5.18
C ILE A 238 -17.74 21.07 -6.32
N ARG A 239 -17.76 20.56 -7.56
CA ARG A 239 -18.20 21.28 -8.77
C ARG A 239 -19.65 20.97 -9.17
N GLU A 240 -20.45 20.38 -8.29
CA GLU A 240 -21.87 20.05 -8.51
C GLU A 240 -22.16 19.10 -9.69
N LYS A 241 -21.14 18.36 -10.16
CA LYS A 241 -21.28 17.35 -11.23
C LYS A 241 -21.74 15.98 -10.71
N HIS A 242 -21.61 15.73 -9.41
CA HIS A 242 -21.98 14.46 -8.77
C HIS A 242 -22.65 14.72 -7.42
N GLU A 243 -23.75 14.01 -7.14
CA GLU A 243 -24.48 14.14 -5.86
C GLU A 243 -23.84 13.31 -4.72
N GLN A 244 -23.20 12.20 -5.05
CA GLN A 244 -22.59 11.30 -4.06
C GLN A 244 -21.39 10.56 -4.65
N VAL A 245 -20.38 10.32 -3.81
CA VAL A 245 -19.21 9.50 -4.15
C VAL A 245 -19.07 8.41 -3.11
N SER A 246 -18.76 7.20 -3.56
CA SER A 246 -18.49 6.04 -2.72
C SER A 246 -17.16 5.43 -3.10
N PHE A 247 -16.22 5.39 -2.15
CA PHE A 247 -14.93 4.75 -2.36
C PHE A 247 -15.07 3.25 -2.64
N ALA A 248 -16.04 2.58 -2.00
CA ALA A 248 -16.36 1.18 -2.27
C ALA A 248 -16.78 0.95 -3.73
N ASN A 249 -17.57 1.86 -4.31
CA ASN A 249 -17.95 1.79 -5.73
C ASN A 249 -16.73 2.03 -6.64
N CYS A 250 -15.85 2.98 -6.30
CA CYS A 250 -14.59 3.19 -7.00
C CYS A 250 -13.69 1.94 -6.97
N LEU A 251 -13.56 1.29 -5.82
CA LEU A 251 -12.81 0.03 -5.66
C LEU A 251 -13.40 -1.08 -6.54
N LYS A 252 -14.73 -1.26 -6.50
CA LYS A 252 -15.43 -2.29 -7.29
C LYS A 252 -15.20 -2.09 -8.80
N LYS A 253 -15.40 -0.86 -9.29
CA LYS A 253 -15.18 -0.51 -10.72
C LYS A 253 -13.73 -0.74 -11.15
N THR A 254 -12.75 -0.46 -10.28
CA THR A 254 -11.33 -0.72 -10.59
C THR A 254 -11.06 -2.22 -10.70
N ARG A 255 -11.62 -3.04 -9.81
CA ARG A 255 -11.48 -4.51 -9.86
C ARG A 255 -12.09 -5.10 -11.13
N GLU A 256 -13.30 -4.71 -11.49
CA GLU A 256 -13.98 -5.17 -12.71
C GLU A 256 -13.18 -4.79 -13.96
N ARG A 257 -12.67 -3.56 -14.03
CA ARG A 257 -11.81 -3.12 -15.14
C ARG A 257 -10.53 -3.95 -15.23
N ASP A 258 -9.95 -4.32 -14.09
CA ASP A 258 -8.74 -5.13 -14.06
C ASP A 258 -8.97 -6.58 -14.46
N SER A 259 -10.11 -7.17 -14.11
CA SER A 259 -10.46 -8.53 -14.56
C SER A 259 -10.71 -8.57 -16.07
N ILE A 260 -11.53 -7.66 -16.60
CA ILE A 260 -11.82 -7.59 -18.05
C ILE A 260 -10.52 -7.39 -18.85
N SER A 261 -9.64 -6.51 -18.36
CA SER A 261 -8.33 -6.30 -18.97
C SER A 261 -7.46 -7.55 -18.92
N HIS A 262 -7.49 -8.30 -17.83
CA HIS A 262 -6.72 -9.52 -17.68
C HIS A 262 -7.20 -10.60 -18.66
N ASP A 263 -8.52 -10.85 -18.71
CA ASP A 263 -9.12 -11.87 -19.59
C ASP A 263 -8.82 -11.57 -21.06
N SER A 264 -8.95 -10.31 -21.46
CA SER A 264 -8.61 -9.87 -22.82
C SER A 264 -7.15 -10.12 -23.19
N LEU A 265 -6.22 -9.91 -22.25
CA LEU A 265 -4.79 -10.15 -22.46
C LEU A 265 -4.48 -11.64 -22.51
N ALA A 266 -5.05 -12.43 -21.61
CA ALA A 266 -4.86 -13.87 -21.54
C ALA A 266 -5.34 -14.57 -22.82
N ASN A 267 -6.47 -14.11 -23.39
CA ASN A 267 -7.00 -14.64 -24.65
C ASN A 267 -6.13 -14.28 -25.86
N TYR A 268 -5.46 -13.13 -25.84
CA TYR A 268 -4.68 -12.63 -26.97
C TYR A 268 -3.22 -13.12 -26.98
N PHE A 269 -2.57 -13.18 -25.81
CA PHE A 269 -1.16 -13.50 -25.66
C PHE A 269 -0.96 -14.92 -25.11
N THR A 270 -0.75 -15.88 -26.00
CA THR A 270 -0.69 -17.31 -25.65
C THR A 270 0.70 -17.93 -25.76
N ALA A 271 1.66 -17.26 -26.40
CA ALA A 271 2.97 -17.88 -26.66
C ALA A 271 3.85 -17.93 -25.40
N ASP A 272 4.28 -19.14 -25.03
CA ASP A 272 5.01 -19.43 -23.78
C ASP A 272 6.54 -19.41 -23.94
N ARG A 273 7.06 -19.47 -25.17
CA ARG A 273 8.50 -19.71 -25.39
C ARG A 273 9.32 -18.47 -25.03
N ILE A 274 10.10 -18.52 -23.95
CA ILE A 274 11.10 -17.49 -23.58
C ILE A 274 12.50 -18.10 -23.48
N PRO A 275 13.57 -17.32 -23.70
CA PRO A 275 14.94 -17.86 -23.75
C PRO A 275 15.45 -18.39 -22.41
N PHE A 276 14.95 -17.86 -21.30
CA PHE A 276 15.34 -18.23 -19.93
C PHE A 276 14.12 -18.36 -19.03
N LYS A 277 14.31 -18.84 -17.79
CA LYS A 277 13.21 -18.99 -16.83
C LYS A 277 12.51 -17.63 -16.57
N PRO A 278 11.17 -17.60 -16.38
CA PRO A 278 10.42 -16.35 -16.23
C PRO A 278 10.87 -15.46 -15.07
N LEU A 279 11.46 -16.03 -14.02
CA LEU A 279 11.95 -15.28 -12.86
C LEU A 279 13.03 -14.26 -13.20
N TRP A 280 13.83 -14.51 -14.24
CA TRP A 280 14.95 -13.64 -14.64
C TRP A 280 14.46 -12.34 -15.31
N ILE A 281 13.19 -12.26 -15.69
CA ILE A 281 12.57 -11.07 -16.30
C ILE A 281 12.63 -9.86 -15.34
N PHE A 282 12.67 -10.11 -14.04
CA PHE A 282 12.60 -9.06 -13.02
C PHE A 282 13.95 -8.68 -12.44
N ILE A 283 15.03 -9.38 -12.79
CA ILE A 283 16.38 -9.03 -12.31
C ILE A 283 16.90 -7.88 -13.20
N PRO A 284 17.19 -6.69 -12.63
CA PRO A 284 17.69 -5.55 -13.40
C PRO A 284 18.94 -5.89 -14.20
N LEU A 285 19.08 -5.32 -15.40
CA LEU A 285 20.15 -5.57 -16.39
C LEU A 285 20.12 -6.97 -17.01
N VAL A 286 19.92 -8.03 -16.21
CA VAL A 286 19.83 -9.40 -16.75
C VAL A 286 18.61 -9.56 -17.65
N ASN A 287 17.52 -8.88 -17.31
CA ASN A 287 16.30 -8.91 -18.10
C ASN A 287 16.41 -8.31 -19.53
N LEU A 288 17.50 -7.63 -19.86
CA LEU A 288 17.76 -7.10 -21.20
C LEU A 288 17.90 -8.23 -22.24
N VAL A 289 18.21 -9.46 -21.82
CA VAL A 289 18.22 -10.64 -22.71
C VAL A 289 16.83 -10.98 -23.28
N PHE A 290 15.74 -10.48 -22.66
CA PHE A 290 14.37 -10.70 -23.13
C PHE A 290 13.90 -9.62 -24.13
N LEU A 291 14.68 -8.56 -24.36
CA LEU A 291 14.33 -7.46 -25.27
C LEU A 291 14.16 -7.91 -26.73
N PRO A 292 15.04 -8.76 -27.29
CA PRO A 292 14.85 -9.31 -28.64
C PRO A 292 13.54 -10.07 -28.78
N LYS A 293 13.08 -10.73 -27.71
CA LYS A 293 11.85 -11.53 -27.73
C LYS A 293 10.60 -10.68 -27.97
N ILE A 294 10.54 -9.48 -27.41
CA ILE A 294 9.45 -8.51 -27.66
C ILE A 294 9.39 -8.16 -29.15
N LEU A 295 10.54 -8.07 -29.82
CA LEU A 295 10.63 -7.71 -31.23
C LEU A 295 10.23 -8.88 -32.15
N THR A 296 10.67 -10.11 -31.81
CA THR A 296 10.46 -11.30 -32.64
C THR A 296 9.10 -11.97 -32.44
N ASP A 297 8.56 -11.97 -31.21
CA ASP A 297 7.34 -12.70 -30.87
C ASP A 297 6.40 -11.82 -30.06
N ARG A 298 5.62 -11.05 -30.82
CA ARG A 298 4.68 -10.06 -30.30
C ARG A 298 3.45 -10.69 -29.62
N LYS A 299 3.30 -12.03 -29.60
CA LYS A 299 2.19 -12.74 -28.94
C LYS A 299 2.61 -13.45 -27.66
N THR A 300 3.81 -13.17 -27.14
CA THR A 300 4.27 -13.77 -25.89
C THR A 300 3.40 -13.39 -24.69
N LYS A 301 3.00 -14.38 -23.88
CA LYS A 301 2.26 -14.16 -22.63
C LYS A 301 3.04 -13.36 -21.58
N TYR A 302 4.37 -13.28 -21.73
CA TYR A 302 5.25 -12.55 -20.82
C TYR A 302 5.43 -11.07 -21.19
N ILE A 303 4.71 -10.54 -22.18
CA ILE A 303 4.96 -9.19 -22.69
C ILE A 303 4.84 -8.10 -21.62
N ILE A 304 3.85 -8.21 -20.73
CA ILE A 304 3.67 -7.26 -19.62
C ILE A 304 4.74 -7.45 -18.55
N ALA A 305 5.09 -8.70 -18.23
CA ALA A 305 6.19 -9.01 -17.32
C ALA A 305 7.51 -8.40 -17.81
N ILE A 306 7.85 -8.57 -19.10
CA ILE A 306 9.08 -8.01 -19.67
C ILE A 306 9.03 -6.48 -19.67
N GLY A 307 7.91 -5.87 -20.04
CA GLY A 307 7.74 -4.41 -19.96
C GLY A 307 7.98 -3.86 -18.54
N GLN A 308 7.39 -4.49 -17.52
CA GLN A 308 7.61 -4.12 -16.12
C GLN A 308 9.06 -4.37 -15.67
N GLY A 309 9.69 -5.46 -16.14
CA GLY A 309 11.11 -5.72 -15.95
C GLY A 309 11.98 -4.57 -16.45
N LEU A 310 11.75 -4.13 -17.69
CA LEU A 310 12.49 -3.02 -18.29
C LEU A 310 12.32 -1.72 -17.50
N VAL A 311 11.12 -1.44 -16.98
CA VAL A 311 10.90 -0.30 -16.07
C VAL A 311 11.75 -0.41 -14.81
N MET A 312 11.83 -1.59 -14.19
CA MET A 312 12.71 -1.77 -13.02
C MET A 312 14.18 -1.57 -13.35
N THR A 313 14.62 -1.96 -14.56
CA THR A 313 15.98 -1.67 -15.03
C THR A 313 16.20 -0.17 -15.24
N GLY A 314 15.22 0.53 -15.80
CA GLY A 314 15.25 1.99 -15.90
C GLY A 314 15.37 2.67 -14.52
N ILE A 315 14.59 2.22 -13.53
CA ILE A 315 14.68 2.73 -12.15
C ILE A 315 16.05 2.43 -11.55
N PHE A 316 16.55 1.20 -11.72
CA PHE A 316 17.88 0.80 -11.25
C PHE A 316 18.98 1.69 -11.81
N VAL A 317 18.97 1.92 -13.13
CA VAL A 317 19.95 2.79 -13.81
C VAL A 317 19.79 4.23 -13.33
N ALA A 318 18.56 4.76 -13.22
CA ALA A 318 18.32 6.11 -12.74
C ALA A 318 18.87 6.34 -11.32
N ILE A 319 18.59 5.41 -10.39
CA ILE A 319 19.14 5.48 -9.02
C ILE A 319 20.66 5.40 -9.07
N SER A 320 21.22 4.48 -9.86
CA SER A 320 22.67 4.29 -9.96
C SER A 320 23.39 5.52 -10.54
N LEU A 321 22.78 6.21 -11.51
CA LEU A 321 23.33 7.43 -12.09
C LEU A 321 23.23 8.62 -11.13
N MET A 322 22.14 8.73 -10.36
CA MET A 322 21.91 9.87 -9.46
C MET A 322 22.62 9.72 -8.10
N TYR A 323 22.73 8.50 -7.58
CA TYR A 323 23.18 8.22 -6.21
C TYR A 323 24.32 7.19 -6.12
N GLY A 324 24.80 6.66 -7.26
CA GLY A 324 25.82 5.63 -7.32
C GLY A 324 25.27 4.20 -7.24
N PHE A 325 26.03 3.24 -7.77
CA PHE A 325 25.66 1.82 -7.80
C PHE A 325 25.64 1.17 -6.40
N SER A 326 26.29 1.77 -5.41
CA SER A 326 26.28 1.35 -4.01
C SER A 326 25.15 1.96 -3.18
N SER A 327 24.21 2.67 -3.82
CA SER A 327 23.12 3.35 -3.11
C SER A 327 22.19 2.34 -2.42
N SER A 328 21.91 2.56 -1.14
CA SER A 328 20.95 1.78 -0.35
C SER A 328 19.52 1.88 -0.89
N LEU A 329 19.20 2.91 -1.69
CA LEU A 329 17.92 3.05 -2.38
C LEU A 329 17.63 1.87 -3.33
N LEU A 330 18.66 1.22 -3.86
CA LEU A 330 18.51 0.04 -4.71
C LEU A 330 17.85 -1.13 -3.97
N LEU A 331 17.93 -1.19 -2.64
CA LEU A 331 17.29 -2.24 -1.84
C LEU A 331 15.76 -2.20 -1.93
N PHE A 332 15.16 -1.03 -2.21
CA PHE A 332 13.71 -0.95 -2.42
C PHE A 332 13.24 -1.72 -3.66
N LEU A 333 14.12 -1.98 -4.63
CA LEU A 333 13.80 -2.81 -5.80
C LEU A 333 13.56 -4.27 -5.43
N LEU A 334 14.01 -4.74 -4.26
CA LEU A 334 13.73 -6.10 -3.81
C LEU A 334 12.23 -6.35 -3.65
N PHE A 335 11.44 -5.35 -3.24
CA PHE A 335 9.98 -5.48 -3.13
C PHE A 335 9.31 -5.88 -4.44
N PRO A 336 9.38 -5.07 -5.52
CA PRO A 336 8.76 -5.44 -6.79
C PRO A 336 9.40 -6.69 -7.41
N ILE A 337 10.71 -6.92 -7.23
CA ILE A 337 11.39 -8.14 -7.74
C ILE A 337 10.80 -9.41 -7.12
N PHE A 338 10.79 -9.51 -5.79
CA PHE A 338 10.29 -10.71 -5.11
C PHE A 338 8.77 -10.87 -5.27
N TYR A 339 8.02 -9.77 -5.27
CA TYR A 339 6.60 -9.78 -5.58
C TYR A 339 6.29 -10.39 -6.95
N ALA A 340 7.10 -10.05 -7.95
CA ALA A 340 6.94 -10.52 -9.31
C ALA A 340 7.41 -11.96 -9.50
N ILE A 341 8.57 -12.32 -8.95
CA ILE A 341 9.09 -13.70 -8.96
C ILE A 341 8.09 -14.67 -8.33
N ALA A 342 7.42 -14.27 -7.26
CA ALA A 342 6.41 -15.09 -6.59
C ALA A 342 5.22 -15.44 -7.50
N ARG A 343 4.90 -14.62 -8.51
CA ARG A 343 3.65 -14.71 -9.28
C ARG A 343 3.83 -15.00 -10.77
N VAL A 344 4.95 -14.66 -11.39
CA VAL A 344 5.12 -14.69 -12.86
C VAL A 344 4.87 -16.04 -13.50
N THR A 345 5.11 -17.14 -12.78
CA THR A 345 4.85 -18.49 -13.29
C THR A 345 3.37 -18.83 -13.30
N SER A 346 2.61 -18.34 -12.31
CA SER A 346 1.15 -18.56 -12.20
C SER A 346 0.33 -17.53 -12.96
N ASP A 347 0.79 -16.28 -13.00
CA ASP A 347 0.12 -15.15 -13.63
C ASP A 347 1.17 -14.19 -14.25
N PRO A 348 1.52 -14.40 -15.54
CA PRO A 348 2.42 -13.53 -16.29
C PRO A 348 1.88 -12.10 -16.51
N PHE A 349 0.58 -11.88 -16.35
CA PHE A 349 -0.08 -10.59 -16.56
C PHE A 349 -0.26 -9.79 -15.27
N GLN A 350 0.23 -10.32 -14.14
CA GLN A 350 0.17 -9.65 -12.85
C GLN A 350 0.77 -8.23 -12.94
N LYS A 351 0.00 -7.27 -12.47
CA LYS A 351 0.41 -5.87 -12.34
C LYS A 351 1.16 -5.71 -11.02
N ILE A 352 2.43 -5.32 -11.10
CA ILE A 352 3.26 -5.02 -9.94
C ILE A 352 2.92 -3.58 -9.49
N PRO A 353 2.61 -3.36 -8.22
CA PRO A 353 2.24 -2.03 -7.74
C PRO A 353 3.34 -1.00 -8.04
N LEU A 354 2.95 0.22 -8.43
CA LEU A 354 3.82 1.32 -8.87
C LEU A 354 4.59 1.06 -10.18
N VAL A 355 5.26 -0.08 -10.32
CA VAL A 355 6.01 -0.44 -11.54
C VAL A 355 5.09 -0.50 -12.76
N TYR A 356 3.89 -1.09 -12.62
CA TYR A 356 2.91 -1.10 -13.70
C TYR A 356 2.42 0.30 -14.07
N GLU A 357 2.24 1.20 -13.10
CA GLU A 357 1.77 2.56 -13.39
C GLU A 357 2.85 3.37 -14.11
N LEU A 358 4.13 3.21 -13.72
CA LEU A 358 5.26 3.77 -14.44
C LEU A 358 5.36 3.19 -15.85
N TYR A 359 5.18 1.88 -16.01
CA TYR A 359 5.10 1.24 -17.32
C TYR A 359 3.97 1.82 -18.17
N ALA A 360 2.76 1.98 -17.60
CA ALA A 360 1.62 2.54 -18.32
C ALA A 360 1.86 4.01 -18.72
N LEU A 361 2.49 4.80 -17.85
CA LEU A 361 2.84 6.20 -18.12
C LEU A 361 3.90 6.31 -19.21
N ILE A 362 4.98 5.52 -19.12
CA ILE A 362 6.03 5.46 -20.14
C ILE A 362 5.42 5.04 -21.48
N ASN A 363 4.60 3.99 -21.50
CA ASN A 363 3.95 3.51 -22.72
C ASN A 363 2.97 4.55 -23.32
N THR A 364 2.37 5.40 -22.49
CA THR A 364 1.51 6.50 -22.98
C THR A 364 2.35 7.64 -23.60
N LEU A 365 3.54 7.91 -23.06
CA LEU A 365 4.45 8.96 -23.54
C LEU A 365 5.33 8.51 -24.72
N SER A 366 5.73 7.24 -24.73
CA SER A 366 6.58 6.65 -25.75
C SER A 366 5.74 6.24 -26.96
N PHE A 367 5.47 7.19 -27.85
CA PHE A 367 4.80 6.97 -29.14
C PHE A 367 5.47 5.92 -30.05
N TRP A 368 6.65 5.39 -29.69
CA TRP A 368 7.52 4.65 -30.60
C TRP A 368 7.77 3.17 -30.24
N LEU A 369 7.85 2.78 -28.95
CA LEU A 369 8.34 1.44 -28.59
C LEU A 369 7.27 0.33 -28.53
N LEU A 370 5.98 0.69 -28.58
CA LEU A 370 4.88 -0.26 -28.61
C LEU A 370 3.77 0.16 -29.58
N ARG A 371 4.07 0.08 -30.88
CA ARG A 371 3.06 0.07 -31.97
C ARG A 371 2.02 -1.08 -31.82
N ASN A 372 2.23 -1.99 -30.87
CA ASN A 372 1.26 -2.99 -30.39
C ASN A 372 0.09 -2.39 -29.58
N THR A 373 0.20 -1.14 -29.13
CA THR A 373 -0.92 -0.43 -28.50
C THR A 373 -2.04 -0.14 -29.46
N ARG A 374 -1.84 -0.09 -30.80
CA ARG A 374 -2.96 0.07 -31.73
C ARG A 374 -3.91 -1.14 -31.71
N LYS A 375 -3.39 -2.36 -31.55
CA LYS A 375 -4.20 -3.58 -31.38
C LYS A 375 -4.80 -3.72 -29.96
N ILE A 376 -4.08 -3.31 -28.92
CA ILE A 376 -4.63 -3.24 -27.56
C ILE A 376 -5.67 -2.11 -27.45
N GLN A 377 -5.51 -1.02 -28.22
CA GLN A 377 -6.48 0.05 -28.37
C GLN A 377 -7.66 -0.38 -29.25
N GLU A 378 -7.49 -1.26 -30.24
CA GLU A 378 -8.58 -1.90 -30.99
C GLU A 378 -9.40 -2.83 -30.08
N VAL A 379 -8.77 -3.60 -29.20
CA VAL A 379 -9.46 -4.38 -28.16
C VAL A 379 -10.17 -3.45 -27.16
N LYS A 380 -9.54 -2.35 -26.71
CA LYS A 380 -10.20 -1.31 -25.90
C LYS A 380 -11.26 -0.49 -26.64
N ALA A 381 -11.22 -0.43 -27.97
CA ALA A 381 -12.21 0.25 -28.79
C ALA A 381 -13.43 -0.64 -29.01
N GLN A 382 -13.23 -1.96 -29.15
CA GLN A 382 -14.30 -2.95 -29.06
C GLN A 382 -14.98 -2.92 -27.68
N GLU A 383 -14.24 -2.72 -26.59
CA GLU A 383 -14.82 -2.50 -25.25
C GLU A 383 -15.72 -1.26 -25.17
N LYS A 384 -15.41 -0.17 -25.88
CA LYS A 384 -16.28 1.02 -25.95
C LYS A 384 -17.56 0.79 -26.76
N SER A 385 -17.53 -0.06 -27.80
CA SER A 385 -18.75 -0.39 -28.56
C SER A 385 -19.73 -1.30 -27.81
N VAL A 386 -19.28 -1.96 -26.73
CA VAL A 386 -20.12 -2.79 -25.86
C VAL A 386 -20.60 -2.00 -24.62
N SER A 387 -20.23 -0.73 -24.47
CA SER A 387 -20.88 0.12 -23.47
C SER A 387 -22.31 0.41 -23.90
N PHE A 388 -23.23 -0.31 -23.27
CA PHE A 388 -24.68 -0.19 -23.27
C PHE A 388 -25.24 1.07 -23.92
N LYS A 389 -26.09 0.86 -24.93
CA LYS A 389 -27.33 1.64 -25.04
C LYS A 389 -28.04 1.52 -23.68
N VAL A 390 -28.00 2.59 -22.89
CA VAL A 390 -29.05 2.92 -21.91
C VAL A 390 -29.63 4.23 -22.37
#